data_AF-A0A7J7KQ87-F1
#
_entry.id   AF-A0A7J7KQ87-F1
#
_cell.length_a   1.000
_cell.length_b   1.000
_cell.length_c   1.000
_cell.angle_alpha   90.00
_cell.angle_beta   90.00
_cell.angle_gamma   90.00
#
_symmetry.space_group_name_H-M   'P 1'
#
loop_
_entity.id
_entity.type
_entity.pdbx_description
1 polymer ?
#
loop_
_entity_poly.entity_id
_entity_poly.type
_entity_poly.pdbx_seq_one_letter_code
_entity_poly.pdbx_strand_id
1 'polypeptide(L)'
;MVKLELLRNLLATEEQCEISSQWPKVMSKMTEKLEELEQHLEMFIEHSRQLGIIASDFQPQGQNVLNNKINSLVQEMQEIDGLRTCVQDIQVPIGVFDYIDQGKNPQLYTKHSMEKALQKNEEVKGKSESLHRFKGLLMLELSKTFDVEMKRYRAARNPDRPQ
;
A
#
# COMPACT_ATOMS: atom_id res chain seq x y z
N MET A 1 4.92 12.75 5.79
CA MET A 1 4.08 13.95 5.61
C MET A 1 3.60 14.10 4.16
N VAL A 2 4.50 14.24 3.18
CA VAL A 2 4.15 14.42 1.75
C VAL A 2 3.29 13.29 1.15
N LYS A 3 3.49 12.03 1.56
CA LYS A 3 2.69 10.88 1.09
C LYS A 3 1.22 10.91 1.53
N LEU A 4 0.88 11.59 2.63
CA LEU A 4 -0.49 11.66 3.17
C LEU A 4 -1.25 12.87 2.61
N GLU A 5 -0.58 13.99 2.36
CA GLU A 5 -1.19 15.18 1.76
C GLU A 5 -1.63 14.96 0.32
N LEU A 6 -0.85 14.22 -0.47
CA LEU A 6 -1.22 13.89 -1.85
C LEU A 6 -2.45 12.97 -1.93
N LEU A 7 -2.55 11.97 -1.04
CA LEU A 7 -3.74 11.11 -0.94
C LEU A 7 -4.97 11.86 -0.43
N ARG A 8 -4.78 12.80 0.51
CA ARG A 8 -5.83 13.68 1.03
C ARG A 8 -6.41 14.60 -0.04
N ASN A 9 -5.55 15.15 -0.91
CA ASN A 9 -5.97 16.06 -1.97
C ASN A 9 -6.62 15.35 -3.18
N LEU A 10 -6.37 14.05 -3.36
CA LEU A 10 -6.94 13.25 -4.45
C LEU A 10 -8.34 12.67 -4.15
N LEU A 11 -8.78 12.67 -2.89
CA LEU A 11 -10.02 12.02 -2.44
C LEU A 11 -11.01 12.97 -1.73
N ALA A 12 -10.77 14.28 -1.75
CA ALA A 12 -11.60 15.24 -1.03
C ALA A 12 -12.97 15.46 -1.69
N THR A 13 -13.92 14.60 -1.37
CA THR A 13 -15.35 14.90 -1.31
C THR A 13 -15.75 15.20 0.14
N GLU A 14 -16.73 16.09 0.33
CA GLU A 14 -17.06 16.79 1.58
C GLU A 14 -17.41 15.90 2.82
N GLU A 15 -17.56 14.59 2.66
CA GLU A 15 -17.92 13.65 3.74
C GLU A 15 -16.75 13.21 4.66
N GLN A 16 -15.49 13.58 4.39
CA GLN A 16 -14.32 12.98 5.06
C GLN A 16 -13.81 13.65 6.36
N CYS A 17 -14.56 14.56 6.97
CA CYS A 17 -14.06 15.34 8.11
C CYS A 17 -13.96 14.53 9.43
N GLU A 18 -14.84 13.55 9.68
CA GLU A 18 -14.80 12.72 10.90
C GLU A 18 -13.69 11.65 10.90
N ILE A 19 -13.37 11.09 9.73
CA ILE A 19 -12.34 10.05 9.61
C ILE A 19 -10.96 10.64 9.99
N SER A 20 -10.72 11.91 9.67
CA SER A 20 -9.45 12.63 9.86
C SER A 20 -8.92 12.65 11.30
N SER A 21 -9.78 12.54 12.33
CA SER A 21 -9.36 12.58 13.74
C SER A 21 -8.90 11.22 14.28
N GLN A 22 -9.24 10.13 13.60
CA GLN A 22 -9.00 8.76 14.05
C GLN A 22 -7.72 8.15 13.47
N TRP A 23 -7.31 8.59 12.27
CA TRP A 23 -6.08 8.14 11.61
C TRP A 23 -4.81 8.18 12.46
N PRO A 24 -4.53 9.24 13.25
CA PRO A 24 -3.32 9.29 14.05
C PRO A 24 -3.28 8.20 15.13
N LYS A 25 -4.42 7.93 15.77
CA LYS A 25 -4.54 6.90 16.82
C LYS A 25 -4.45 5.49 16.25
N VAL A 26 -5.10 5.25 15.10
CA VAL A 26 -5.04 3.96 14.40
C VAL A 26 -3.62 3.65 13.95
N MET A 27 -2.90 4.65 13.40
CA MET A 27 -1.50 4.48 13.01
C MET A 27 -0.60 4.19 14.21
N SER A 28 -0.74 4.93 15.32
CA SER A 28 0.06 4.69 16.54
C SER A 28 -0.05 3.25 17.04
N LYS A 29 -1.29 2.73 17.15
CA LYS A 29 -1.55 1.38 17.64
C LYS A 29 -1.03 0.29 16.69
N MET A 30 -0.97 0.58 15.40
CA MET A 30 -0.41 -0.35 14.40
C MET A 30 1.12 -0.36 14.47
N THR A 31 1.75 0.80 14.70
CA THR A 31 3.20 0.91 14.87
C THR A 31 3.68 0.12 16.09
N GLU A 32 3.01 0.25 17.24
CA GLU A 32 3.38 -0.46 18.48
C GLU A 32 3.42 -2.00 18.29
N LYS A 33 2.45 -2.57 17.57
CA LYS A 33 2.43 -4.01 17.28
C LYS A 33 3.55 -4.46 16.34
N LEU A 34 3.94 -3.59 15.41
CA LEU A 34 5.04 -3.86 14.48
C LEU A 34 6.39 -3.77 15.19
N GLU A 35 6.56 -2.83 16.11
CA GLU A 35 7.76 -2.69 16.93
C GLU A 35 8.03 -3.94 17.78
N GLU A 36 6.99 -4.53 18.38
CA GLU A 36 7.13 -5.78 19.14
C GLU A 36 7.61 -6.94 18.26
N LEU A 37 7.02 -7.10 17.07
CA LEU A 37 7.44 -8.12 16.11
C LEU A 37 8.88 -7.88 15.62
N GLU A 38 9.23 -6.63 15.32
CA GLU A 38 10.57 -6.22 14.89
C GLU A 38 11.62 -6.60 15.94
N GLN A 39 11.38 -6.31 17.22
CA GLN A 39 12.29 -6.68 18.31
C GLN A 39 12.52 -8.20 18.39
N HIS A 40 11.47 -9.02 18.29
CA HIS A 40 11.62 -10.47 18.31
C HIS A 40 12.39 -10.99 17.09
N LEU A 41 12.18 -10.40 15.91
CA LEU A 41 12.94 -10.73 14.70
C LEU A 41 14.42 -10.36 14.82
N GLU A 42 14.74 -9.18 15.37
CA GLU A 42 16.12 -8.75 15.60
C GLU A 42 16.85 -9.68 16.57
N MET A 43 16.22 -10.05 17.69
CA MET A 43 16.78 -11.00 18.65
C MET A 43 17.01 -12.37 18.00
N PHE A 44 16.04 -12.87 17.24
CA PHE A 44 16.15 -14.16 16.55
C PHE A 44 17.31 -14.18 15.54
N ILE A 45 17.48 -13.10 14.76
CA ILE A 45 18.59 -12.94 13.82
C ILE A 45 19.93 -12.97 14.57
N GLU A 46 20.05 -12.24 15.68
CA GLU A 46 21.27 -12.19 16.49
C GLU A 46 21.57 -13.56 17.14
N HIS A 47 20.55 -14.26 17.63
CA HIS A 47 20.71 -15.58 18.22
C HIS A 47 21.10 -16.63 17.19
N SER A 48 20.59 -16.53 15.96
CA SER A 48 20.99 -17.35 14.82
C SER A 48 22.46 -17.09 14.46
N ARG A 49 22.88 -15.82 14.44
CA ARG A 49 24.29 -15.43 14.22
C ARG A 49 25.22 -16.01 15.29
N GLN A 50 24.85 -15.89 16.56
CA GLN A 50 25.61 -16.45 17.68
C GLN A 50 25.72 -17.98 17.60
N LEU A 51 24.63 -18.66 17.26
CA LEU A 51 24.65 -20.11 17.02
C LEU A 51 25.62 -20.47 15.89
N GLY A 52 25.60 -19.71 14.79
CA GLY A 52 26.54 -19.89 13.68
C GLY A 52 28.01 -19.78 14.12
N ILE A 53 28.33 -18.82 14.99
CA ILE A 53 29.69 -18.68 15.55
C ILE A 53 30.08 -19.89 16.39
N ILE A 54 29.22 -20.31 17.33
CA ILE A 54 29.48 -21.47 18.20
C ILE A 54 29.65 -22.74 17.37
N ALA A 55 28.84 -22.92 16.33
CA ALA A 55 28.94 -24.07 15.44
C ALA A 55 30.22 -24.03 14.58
N SER A 56 30.68 -22.84 14.17
CA SER A 56 31.90 -22.68 13.37
C SER A 56 33.20 -22.94 14.16
N ASP A 57 33.21 -22.64 15.45
CA ASP A 57 34.35 -22.87 16.37
C ASP A 57 33.91 -23.75 17.55
N PHE A 58 33.39 -24.93 17.24
CA PHE A 58 32.81 -25.80 18.25
C PHE A 58 33.89 -26.42 19.14
N GLN A 59 33.72 -26.28 20.46
CA GLN A 59 34.52 -26.95 21.48
C GLN A 59 33.64 -27.90 22.30
N PRO A 60 34.11 -29.11 22.69
CA PRO A 60 33.30 -30.08 23.44
C PRO A 60 32.72 -29.55 24.76
N GLN A 61 33.43 -28.62 25.41
CA GLN A 61 33.00 -27.97 26.65
C GLN A 61 31.77 -27.06 26.43
N GLY A 62 31.56 -26.59 25.20
CA GLY A 62 30.46 -25.72 24.79
C GLY A 62 29.16 -26.43 24.41
N GLN A 63 29.08 -27.76 24.49
CA GLN A 63 27.89 -28.53 24.09
C GLN A 63 26.60 -28.05 24.79
N ASN A 64 26.67 -27.79 26.09
CA ASN A 64 25.51 -27.30 26.84
C ASN A 64 25.07 -25.90 26.36
N VAL A 65 26.02 -25.02 26.04
CA VAL A 65 25.76 -23.69 25.52
C VAL A 65 25.09 -23.77 24.14
N LEU A 66 25.59 -24.66 23.28
CA LEU A 66 25.01 -24.94 21.97
C LEU A 66 23.55 -25.42 22.09
N ASN A 67 23.30 -26.42 22.94
CA ASN A 67 21.96 -26.96 23.16
C ASN A 67 20.99 -25.89 23.70
N ASN A 68 21.45 -25.09 24.66
CA ASN A 68 20.66 -23.97 25.19
C ASN A 68 20.31 -22.98 24.08
N LYS A 69 21.26 -22.66 23.19
CA LYS A 69 21.01 -21.72 22.09
C LYS A 69 20.04 -22.26 21.04
N ILE A 70 20.12 -23.55 20.72
CA ILE A 70 19.15 -24.22 19.85
C ILE A 70 17.75 -24.15 20.48
N ASN A 71 17.63 -24.45 21.77
CA ASN A 71 16.34 -24.37 22.47
C ASN A 71 15.79 -22.93 22.49
N SER A 72 16.64 -21.92 22.69
CA SER A 72 16.23 -20.51 22.59
C SER A 72 15.67 -20.16 21.21
N LEU A 73 16.33 -20.61 20.12
CA LEU A 73 15.82 -20.37 18.77
C LEU A 73 14.47 -21.05 18.52
N VAL A 74 14.27 -22.27 19.03
CA VAL A 74 12.97 -22.95 18.93
C VAL A 74 11.90 -22.18 19.68
N GLN A 75 12.19 -21.70 20.89
CA GLN A 75 11.27 -20.90 21.69
C GLN A 75 10.94 -19.57 20.98
N GLU A 76 11.94 -18.84 20.50
CA GLU A 76 11.74 -17.56 19.79
C GLU A 76 10.93 -17.74 18.51
N MET A 77 11.13 -18.85 17.78
CA MET A 77 10.32 -19.14 16.60
C MET A 77 8.85 -19.38 16.97
N GLN A 78 8.57 -20.00 18.12
CA GLN A 78 7.20 -20.16 18.64
C GLN A 78 6.60 -18.81 19.09
N GLU A 79 7.41 -17.95 19.70
CA GLU A 79 6.99 -16.59 20.10
C GLU A 79 6.65 -15.74 18.87
N ILE A 80 7.50 -15.76 17.83
CA ILE A 80 7.25 -15.07 16.55
C ILE A 80 5.95 -15.58 15.88
N ASP A 81 5.71 -16.90 15.88
CA ASP A 81 4.47 -17.45 15.33
C ASP A 81 3.24 -17.02 16.17
N GLY A 82 3.38 -16.92 17.49
CA GLY A 82 2.33 -16.37 18.38
C GLY A 82 1.97 -14.92 18.05
N LEU A 83 2.97 -14.10 17.70
CA LEU A 83 2.79 -12.69 17.30
C LEU A 83 2.11 -12.54 15.94
N ARG A 84 1.98 -13.60 15.13
CA ARG A 84 1.28 -13.58 13.85
C ARG A 84 -0.09 -12.92 13.97
N THR A 85 -0.85 -13.25 15.02
CA THR A 85 -2.20 -12.72 15.28
C THR A 85 -2.23 -11.21 15.43
N CYS A 86 -1.15 -10.60 15.90
CA CYS A 86 -1.05 -9.15 16.07
C CYS A 86 -0.97 -8.42 14.72
N VAL A 87 -0.43 -9.07 13.68
CA VAL A 87 -0.16 -8.47 12.36
C VAL A 87 -1.04 -9.00 11.22
N GLN A 88 -2.04 -9.84 11.51
CA GLN A 88 -2.92 -10.43 10.47
C GLN A 88 -3.68 -9.38 9.65
N ASP A 89 -3.95 -8.21 10.23
CA ASP A 89 -4.66 -7.12 9.56
C ASP A 89 -3.81 -6.43 8.48
N ILE A 90 -2.49 -6.70 8.44
CA ILE A 90 -1.55 -6.06 7.52
C ILE A 90 -1.39 -6.92 6.27
N GLN A 91 -1.86 -6.40 5.14
CA GLN A 91 -1.71 -7.04 3.85
C GLN A 91 -0.45 -6.52 3.13
N VAL A 92 0.47 -7.43 2.82
CA VAL A 92 1.67 -7.12 2.04
C VAL A 92 1.41 -7.46 0.57
N PRO A 93 1.53 -6.49 -0.36
CA PRO A 93 1.38 -6.78 -1.79
C PRO A 93 2.45 -7.77 -2.27
N ILE A 94 2.03 -8.79 -3.02
CA ILE A 94 2.93 -9.87 -3.50
C ILE A 94 4.09 -9.30 -4.33
N GLY A 95 3.84 -8.24 -5.11
CA GLY A 95 4.89 -7.59 -5.92
C GLY A 95 6.01 -6.93 -5.11
N VAL A 96 5.87 -6.81 -3.78
CA VAL A 96 6.97 -6.38 -2.90
C VAL A 96 8.01 -7.49 -2.72
N PHE A 97 7.61 -8.77 -2.75
CA PHE A 97 8.52 -9.90 -2.58
C PHE A 97 9.61 -9.93 -3.65
N ASP A 98 9.26 -9.62 -4.90
CA ASP A 98 10.24 -9.50 -5.99
C ASP A 98 11.37 -8.50 -5.68
N TYR A 99 11.07 -7.42 -4.94
CA TYR A 99 12.09 -6.44 -4.53
C TYR A 99 12.96 -7.00 -3.42
N ILE A 100 12.36 -7.68 -2.43
CA ILE A 100 13.08 -8.29 -1.31
C ILE A 100 14.03 -9.38 -1.82
N ASP A 101 13.56 -10.29 -2.67
CA ASP A 101 14.35 -11.41 -3.20
C ASP A 101 15.55 -10.92 -4.04
N GLN A 102 15.43 -9.75 -4.66
CA GLN A 102 16.50 -9.11 -5.42
C GLN A 102 17.41 -8.20 -4.56
N GLY A 103 17.17 -8.12 -3.24
CA GLY A 103 17.90 -7.23 -2.33
C GLY A 103 17.66 -5.74 -2.57
N LYS A 104 16.56 -5.38 -3.24
CA LYS A 104 16.15 -3.99 -3.50
C LYS A 104 15.31 -3.45 -2.35
N ASN A 105 15.32 -2.13 -2.18
CA ASN A 105 14.49 -1.47 -1.18
C ASN A 105 12.98 -1.63 -1.51
N PRO A 106 12.17 -2.25 -0.63
CA PRO A 106 10.72 -2.42 -0.80
C PRO A 106 9.95 -1.11 -1.03
N GLN A 107 10.47 0.03 -0.53
CA GLN A 107 9.84 1.35 -0.74
C GLN A 107 9.81 1.78 -2.21
N LEU A 108 10.66 1.18 -3.07
CA LEU A 108 10.62 1.40 -4.51
C LEU A 108 9.34 0.84 -5.13
N TYR A 109 8.80 -0.27 -4.64
CA TYR A 109 7.51 -0.80 -5.10
C TYR A 109 6.39 0.23 -4.84
N THR A 110 6.35 0.78 -3.63
CA THR A 110 5.38 1.81 -3.25
C THR A 110 5.51 3.03 -4.15
N LYS A 111 6.74 3.49 -4.40
CA LYS A 111 7.03 4.60 -5.31
C LYS A 111 6.50 4.31 -6.72
N HIS A 112 6.88 3.20 -7.32
CA HIS A 112 6.44 2.83 -8.68
C HIS A 112 4.93 2.68 -8.79
N SER A 113 4.28 2.12 -7.75
CA SER A 113 2.83 1.97 -7.71
C SER A 113 2.12 3.33 -7.67
N MET A 114 2.63 4.27 -6.86
CA MET A 114 2.11 5.64 -6.81
C MET A 114 2.33 6.39 -8.14
N GLU A 115 3.52 6.28 -8.73
CA GLU A 115 3.84 6.91 -10.02
C GLU A 115 2.95 6.37 -11.14
N LYS A 116 2.76 5.05 -11.19
CA LYS A 116 1.86 4.40 -12.16
C LYS A 116 0.40 4.83 -11.98
N ALA A 117 -0.07 4.96 -10.74
CA ALA A 117 -1.41 5.46 -10.44
C ALA A 117 -1.58 6.92 -10.90
N LEU A 118 -0.60 7.77 -10.63
CA LEU A 118 -0.59 9.17 -11.08
C LEU A 118 -0.63 9.26 -12.61
N GLN A 119 0.28 8.56 -13.29
CA GLN A 119 0.33 8.53 -14.76
C GLN A 119 -1.00 8.04 -15.34
N LYS A 120 -1.61 7.00 -14.73
CA LYS A 120 -2.89 6.48 -15.20
C LYS A 120 -4.02 7.49 -15.00
N ASN A 121 -4.01 8.21 -13.89
CA ASN A 121 -5.00 9.25 -13.62
C ASN A 121 -4.91 10.39 -14.66
N GLU A 122 -3.70 10.88 -14.94
CA GLU A 122 -3.47 11.90 -15.98
C GLU A 122 -3.90 11.41 -17.37
N GLU A 123 -3.58 10.16 -17.72
CA GLU A 123 -4.01 9.53 -18.98
C GLU A 123 -5.54 9.46 -19.10
N VAL A 124 -6.22 9.01 -18.05
CA VAL A 124 -7.69 8.91 -18.01
C VAL A 124 -8.35 10.29 -18.04
N LYS A 125 -7.78 11.27 -17.32
CA LYS A 125 -8.24 12.65 -17.35
C LYS A 125 -8.14 13.25 -18.75
N GLY A 126 -7.00 13.09 -19.43
CA GLY A 126 -6.82 13.57 -20.80
C GLY A 126 -7.78 12.92 -21.80
N LYS A 127 -8.06 11.61 -21.64
CA LYS A 127 -9.09 10.91 -22.42
C LYS A 127 -10.49 11.46 -22.15
N SER A 128 -10.84 11.67 -20.88
CA SER A 128 -12.12 12.25 -20.49
C SER A 128 -12.30 13.65 -21.09
N GLU A 129 -11.32 14.53 -20.95
CA GLU A 129 -11.34 15.89 -21.51
C GLU A 129 -11.48 15.87 -23.04
N SER A 130 -10.76 14.97 -23.72
CA SER A 130 -10.86 14.80 -25.17
C SER A 130 -12.26 14.36 -25.61
N LEU A 131 -12.87 13.42 -24.89
CA LEU A 131 -14.25 12.97 -25.16
C LEU A 131 -15.27 14.08 -24.89
N HIS A 132 -15.11 14.84 -23.80
CA HIS A 132 -15.97 15.99 -23.51
C HIS A 132 -15.88 17.06 -24.60
N ARG A 133 -14.67 17.37 -25.06
CA ARG A 133 -14.43 18.31 -26.17
C ARG A 133 -15.03 17.81 -27.47
N PHE A 134 -14.80 16.55 -27.83
CA PHE A 134 -15.35 15.94 -29.04
C PHE A 134 -16.87 15.97 -29.03
N LYS A 135 -17.50 15.58 -27.92
CA LYS A 135 -18.95 15.69 -27.73
C LYS A 135 -19.44 17.12 -27.93
N GLY A 136 -18.76 18.13 -27.35
CA GLY A 136 -19.12 19.53 -27.54
C GLY A 136 -19.09 19.97 -29.01
N LEU A 137 -18.03 19.62 -29.74
CA LEU A 137 -17.87 19.93 -31.16
C LEU A 137 -18.91 19.20 -32.03
N LEU A 138 -19.15 17.92 -31.76
CA LEU A 138 -20.15 17.13 -32.48
C LEU A 138 -21.55 17.70 -32.28
N MET A 139 -21.90 18.07 -31.04
CA MET A 139 -23.18 18.70 -30.73
C MET A 139 -23.35 20.06 -31.42
N LEU A 140 -22.27 20.82 -31.56
CA LEU A 140 -22.27 22.10 -32.29
C LEU A 140 -22.53 21.87 -33.78
N GLU A 141 -21.79 20.96 -34.42
CA GLU A 141 -21.91 20.72 -35.86
C GLU A 141 -23.26 20.10 -36.24
N LEU A 142 -23.74 19.15 -35.45
CA LEU A 142 -25.08 18.57 -35.62
C LEU A 142 -26.18 19.63 -35.47
N SER A 143 -26.02 20.59 -34.54
CA SER A 143 -27.02 21.65 -34.37
C SER A 143 -27.12 22.61 -35.55
N LYS A 144 -26.06 22.75 -36.37
CA LYS A 144 -26.10 23.56 -37.60
C LYS A 144 -26.87 22.86 -38.71
N THR A 145 -26.77 21.53 -38.80
CA THR A 145 -27.33 20.74 -39.91
C THR A 145 -28.72 20.18 -39.60
N PHE A 146 -29.00 19.86 -38.34
CA PHE A 146 -30.21 19.14 -37.89
C PHE A 146 -30.86 19.82 -36.67
N ASP A 147 -31.26 21.09 -36.82
CA ASP A 147 -31.75 21.93 -35.70
C ASP A 147 -32.99 21.34 -34.99
N VAL A 148 -33.96 20.80 -35.73
CA VAL A 148 -35.21 20.26 -35.18
C VAL A 148 -34.95 18.98 -34.37
N GLU A 149 -34.16 18.07 -34.90
CA GLU A 149 -33.76 16.82 -34.26
C GLU A 149 -32.92 17.08 -33.02
N MET A 150 -32.00 18.06 -33.09
CA MET A 150 -31.14 18.44 -31.97
C MET A 150 -31.91 19.10 -30.81
N LYS A 151 -32.95 19.89 -31.11
CA LYS A 151 -33.88 20.41 -30.10
C LYS A 151 -34.63 19.28 -29.40
N ARG A 152 -35.12 18.27 -30.13
CA ARG A 152 -35.77 17.08 -29.56
C ARG A 152 -34.81 16.25 -28.71
N TYR A 153 -33.59 16.04 -29.19
CA TYR A 153 -32.55 15.32 -28.45
C TYR A 153 -32.20 15.99 -27.12
N ARG A 154 -32.02 17.32 -27.11
CA ARG A 154 -31.74 18.09 -25.89
C ARG A 154 -32.91 18.03 -24.90
N ALA A 155 -34.15 18.10 -25.38
CA ALA A 155 -35.35 18.00 -24.52
C ALA A 155 -35.51 16.62 -23.89
N ALA A 156 -35.12 15.54 -24.58
CA ALA A 156 -35.19 14.17 -24.07
C ALA A 156 -34.03 13.80 -23.14
N ARG A 157 -32.91 14.55 -23.20
CA ARG A 157 -31.71 14.28 -22.42
C ARG A 157 -31.78 14.98 -21.06
N ASN A 158 -32.14 14.23 -20.02
CA ASN A 158 -32.20 14.72 -18.63
C ASN A 158 -30.81 15.22 -18.13
N PRO A 159 -30.73 16.40 -17.47
CA PRO A 159 -29.49 17.00 -17.00
C PRO A 159 -28.89 16.40 -15.71
N ASP A 160 -29.60 15.53 -14.98
CA ASP A 160 -29.19 14.96 -13.68
C ASP A 160 -28.13 13.85 -13.73
N ARG A 161 -27.21 13.86 -14.71
CA ARG A 161 -25.95 13.09 -14.58
C ARG A 161 -24.83 14.07 -14.26
N PRO A 162 -24.19 13.98 -13.08
CA PRO A 162 -23.08 14.86 -12.74
C PRO A 162 -22.01 14.76 -13.84
N GLN A 163 -21.56 15.93 -14.30
CA GLN A 163 -20.51 16.10 -15.31
C GLN A 163 -19.14 15.88 -14.69
#